data_AF-A0A4P9WL15-F1
#
_entry.id   AF-A0A4P9WL15-F1
#
_cell.length_a   1.000
_cell.length_b   1.000
_cell.length_c   1.000
_cell.angle_alpha   90.00
_cell.angle_beta   90.00
_cell.angle_gamma   90.00
#
_symmetry.space_group_name_H-M   'P 1'
#
loop_
_entity.id
_entity.type
_entity.pdbx_description
1 polymer ?
#
loop_
_entity_poly.entity_id
_entity_poly.type
_entity_poly.pdbx_seq_one_letter_code
_entity_poly.pdbx_strand_id
1 'polypeptide(L)'
;VPTFNVSNFALSNNTNAFRIQQPTPANNSLSLAVDLSMLVSVKNPNLFTIPLHEVDVEAFLVVPGGNKTAIGKGSSSSLSFPSKSTSNFTLPFTLTYYSMDGAQAILADPALGVILNACGITNPAQTSNLNIAYTAKVSVPPLDTFGIRPSFDGRLDVACPLDAGMVTTLGQIIAQLAKGGNGAAAAAAAAAAFA
;
A
#
# COMPACT_ATOMS: atom_id res chain seq x y z
N VAL A 1 17.15 -14.73 -16.44
CA VAL A 1 15.91 -14.01 -16.04
C VAL A 1 16.32 -12.81 -15.19
N PRO A 2 15.81 -11.59 -15.46
CA PRO A 2 16.07 -10.42 -14.62
C PRO A 2 15.55 -10.66 -13.20
N THR A 3 16.20 -10.04 -12.21
CA THR A 3 15.83 -10.14 -10.79
C THR A 3 15.29 -8.80 -10.33
N PHE A 4 14.10 -8.80 -9.73
CA PHE A 4 13.44 -7.61 -9.20
C PHE A 4 13.62 -7.58 -7.68
N ASN A 5 14.12 -6.47 -7.17
CA ASN A 5 14.28 -6.23 -5.74
C ASN A 5 13.62 -4.91 -5.36
N VAL A 6 12.77 -4.94 -4.34
CA VAL A 6 12.09 -3.76 -3.82
C VAL A 6 12.84 -3.30 -2.58
N SER A 7 13.40 -2.10 -2.65
CA SER A 7 14.34 -1.63 -1.62
C SER A 7 13.66 -0.82 -0.54
N ASN A 8 12.63 -0.02 -0.89
CA ASN A 8 11.94 0.83 0.09
C ASN A 8 10.56 1.31 -0.42
N PHE A 9 9.71 1.72 0.52
CA PHE A 9 8.55 2.58 0.27
C PHE A 9 8.78 3.95 0.92
N ALA A 10 8.49 5.01 0.18
CA ALA A 10 8.44 6.37 0.70
C ALA A 10 7.03 6.93 0.49
N LEU A 11 6.64 7.92 1.30
CA LEU A 11 5.43 8.70 1.02
C LEU A 11 5.58 9.37 -0.35
N SER A 12 4.50 9.37 -1.13
CA SER A 12 4.47 10.15 -2.37
C SER A 12 4.59 11.64 -2.02
N ASN A 13 5.32 12.40 -2.83
CA ASN A 13 5.52 13.85 -2.65
C ASN A 13 4.28 14.69 -3.02
N ASN A 14 3.09 14.07 -3.04
CA ASN A 14 1.84 14.69 -3.44
C ASN A 14 1.11 15.28 -2.22
N THR A 15 0.58 16.48 -2.34
CA THR A 15 -0.17 17.16 -1.26
C THR A 15 -1.49 16.48 -0.91
N ASN A 16 -1.95 15.54 -1.75
CA ASN A 16 -3.10 14.65 -1.50
C ASN A 16 -2.71 13.18 -1.38
N ALA A 17 -1.48 12.89 -0.95
CA ALA A 17 -0.99 11.53 -0.79
C ALA A 17 -1.81 10.71 0.22
N PHE A 18 -2.78 11.29 0.90
CA PHE A 18 -3.62 10.62 1.87
C PHE A 18 -5.09 11.02 1.75
N ARG A 19 -5.97 10.03 1.80
CA ARG A 19 -7.42 10.20 1.66
C ARG A 19 -8.12 9.27 2.65
N ILE A 20 -8.90 9.82 3.57
CA ILE A 20 -9.80 9.04 4.44
C ILE A 20 -11.23 9.35 4.05
N GLN A 21 -12.03 8.32 3.79
CA GLN A 21 -13.48 8.43 3.82
C GLN A 21 -14.00 7.67 5.04
N GLN A 22 -14.68 8.39 5.92
CA GLN A 22 -15.13 7.84 7.18
C GLN A 22 -16.57 7.30 7.09
N PRO A 23 -16.95 6.35 7.96
CA PRO A 23 -18.35 5.95 8.09
C PRO A 23 -19.21 7.14 8.56
N THR A 24 -20.20 7.49 7.75
CA THR A 24 -21.28 8.43 8.06
C THR A 24 -22.59 7.65 8.19
N PRO A 25 -23.66 8.22 8.78
CA PRO A 25 -24.95 7.54 8.80
C PRO A 25 -25.50 7.19 7.41
N ALA A 26 -25.01 7.83 6.34
CA ALA A 26 -25.37 7.55 4.96
C ALA A 26 -24.44 6.53 4.28
N ASN A 27 -23.19 6.38 4.75
CA ASN A 27 -22.22 5.42 4.22
C ASN A 27 -21.57 4.66 5.39
N ASN A 28 -21.94 3.39 5.57
CA ASN A 28 -21.41 2.57 6.65
C ASN A 28 -19.98 2.04 6.34
N SER A 29 -19.19 2.82 5.60
CA SER A 29 -17.93 2.40 5.01
C SER A 29 -16.74 3.25 5.46
N LEU A 30 -15.61 2.59 5.72
CA LEU A 30 -14.32 3.22 5.96
C LEU A 30 -13.44 2.97 4.74
N SER A 31 -12.92 4.04 4.13
CA SER A 31 -11.86 3.97 3.14
C SER A 31 -10.63 4.72 3.63
N LEU A 32 -9.46 4.13 3.42
CA LEU A 32 -8.17 4.74 3.63
C LEU A 32 -7.39 4.57 2.33
N ALA A 33 -6.85 5.63 1.78
CA ALA A 33 -5.95 5.55 0.64
C ALA A 33 -4.68 6.36 0.91
N VAL A 34 -3.53 5.77 0.61
CA VAL A 34 -2.21 6.38 0.79
C VAL A 34 -1.41 6.20 -0.50
N ASP A 35 -1.00 7.30 -1.11
CA ASP A 35 -0.08 7.28 -2.25
C ASP A 35 1.36 7.20 -1.74
N LEU A 36 2.04 6.16 -2.17
CA LEU A 36 3.41 5.82 -1.86
C LEU A 36 4.24 5.80 -3.15
N SER A 37 5.54 6.00 -2.98
CA SER A 37 6.57 5.84 -3.99
C SER A 37 7.42 4.64 -3.61
N MET A 38 7.36 3.58 -4.42
CA MET A 38 8.13 2.36 -4.21
C MET A 38 9.42 2.42 -5.03
N LEU A 39 10.58 2.36 -4.37
CA LEU A 39 11.86 2.31 -5.05
C LEU A 39 12.18 0.86 -5.44
N VAL A 40 12.20 0.60 -6.73
CA VAL A 40 12.45 -0.72 -7.30
C VAL A 40 13.81 -0.74 -7.96
N SER A 41 14.61 -1.75 -7.62
CA SER A 41 15.90 -2.04 -8.23
C SER A 41 15.81 -3.32 -9.04
N VAL A 42 16.20 -3.26 -10.32
CA VAL A 42 16.15 -4.40 -11.23
C VAL A 42 17.52 -4.69 -11.76
N LYS A 43 17.99 -5.92 -11.53
CA LYS A 43 19.25 -6.42 -12.08
C LYS A 43 18.95 -7.18 -13.37
N ASN A 44 19.50 -6.71 -14.48
CA ASN A 44 19.45 -7.40 -15.76
C ASN A 44 20.78 -8.14 -16.01
N PRO A 45 20.86 -9.47 -15.74
CA PRO A 45 22.08 -10.23 -16.00
C PRO A 45 22.27 -10.59 -17.49
N ASN A 46 21.29 -10.28 -18.35
CA ASN A 46 21.35 -10.62 -19.77
C ASN A 46 22.29 -9.68 -20.54
N LEU A 47 22.73 -10.13 -21.72
CA LEU A 47 23.62 -9.37 -22.61
C LEU A 47 22.88 -8.34 -23.49
N PHE A 48 21.55 -8.36 -23.47
CA PHE A 48 20.69 -7.45 -24.22
C PHE A 48 19.83 -6.60 -23.28
N THR A 49 19.51 -5.39 -23.75
CA THR A 49 18.56 -4.49 -23.09
C THR A 49 17.16 -5.07 -23.19
N ILE A 50 16.40 -5.00 -22.09
CA ILE A 50 15.01 -5.44 -22.05
C ILE A 50 14.13 -4.19 -22.00
N PRO A 51 13.48 -3.80 -23.11
CA PRO A 51 12.43 -2.79 -23.07
C PRO A 51 11.18 -3.41 -22.45
N LEU A 52 10.64 -2.76 -21.44
CA LEU A 52 9.36 -3.10 -20.83
C LEU A 52 8.28 -2.15 -21.31
N HIS A 53 7.16 -2.74 -21.69
CA HIS A 53 5.97 -1.96 -21.95
C HIS A 53 5.36 -1.47 -20.63
N GLU A 54 5.22 -2.38 -19.67
CA GLU A 54 4.51 -2.13 -18.42
C GLU A 54 5.00 -3.05 -17.30
N VAL A 55 5.00 -2.51 -16.08
CA VAL A 55 5.18 -3.24 -14.82
C VAL A 55 3.97 -2.95 -13.96
N ASP A 56 3.23 -4.00 -13.61
CA ASP A 56 2.11 -3.96 -12.69
C ASP A 56 2.53 -4.57 -11.37
N VAL A 57 2.27 -3.89 -10.26
CA VAL A 57 2.53 -4.39 -8.91
C VAL A 57 1.22 -4.44 -8.14
N GLU A 58 0.93 -5.59 -7.56
CA GLU A 58 -0.16 -5.77 -6.60
C GLU A 58 0.45 -6.13 -5.25
N ALA A 59 0.03 -5.43 -4.19
CA ALA A 59 0.52 -5.66 -2.84
C ALA A 59 -0.58 -6.23 -1.94
N PHE A 60 -0.13 -7.06 -1.00
CA PHE A 60 -0.96 -7.82 -0.10
C PHE A 60 -0.44 -7.70 1.32
N LEU A 61 -1.35 -7.44 2.25
CA LEU A 61 -1.07 -7.55 3.66
C LEU A 61 -1.18 -9.01 4.08
N VAL A 62 -0.20 -9.50 4.84
CA VAL A 62 -0.28 -10.82 5.47
C VAL A 62 -0.99 -10.65 6.81
N VAL A 63 -2.22 -11.13 6.90
CA VAL A 63 -3.02 -11.06 8.13
C VAL A 63 -2.80 -12.30 9.02
N PRO A 64 -3.11 -12.21 10.34
CA PRO A 64 -3.05 -13.37 11.23
C PRO A 64 -3.80 -14.58 10.64
N GLY A 65 -3.17 -15.75 10.69
CA GLY A 65 -3.67 -16.96 10.01
C GLY A 65 -3.09 -17.19 8.61
N GLY A 66 -2.25 -16.28 8.11
CA GLY A 66 -1.49 -16.45 6.86
C GLY A 66 -2.25 -16.07 5.59
N ASN A 67 -3.49 -15.57 5.71
CA ASN A 67 -4.26 -15.08 4.58
C ASN A 67 -3.64 -13.79 4.03
N LYS A 68 -3.84 -13.56 2.72
CA LYS A 68 -3.40 -12.37 2.02
C LYS A 68 -4.60 -11.49 1.68
N THR A 69 -4.58 -10.24 2.13
CA THR A 69 -5.58 -9.24 1.76
C THR A 69 -4.95 -8.27 0.78
N ALA A 70 -5.54 -8.08 -0.40
CA ALA A 70 -5.06 -7.09 -1.36
C ALA A 70 -5.22 -5.69 -0.77
N ILE A 71 -4.12 -4.93 -0.72
CA ILE A 71 -4.07 -3.60 -0.10
C ILE A 71 -3.59 -2.51 -1.04
N GLY A 72 -3.32 -2.82 -2.31
CA GLY A 72 -2.96 -1.76 -3.24
C GLY A 72 -2.39 -2.25 -4.55
N LYS A 73 -2.34 -1.32 -5.50
CA LYS A 73 -1.82 -1.53 -6.85
C LYS A 73 -0.99 -0.33 -7.27
N GLY A 74 -0.03 -0.58 -8.14
CA GLY A 74 0.74 0.44 -8.82
C GLY A 74 1.19 -0.05 -10.19
N SER A 75 1.39 0.86 -11.13
CA SER A 75 1.94 0.51 -12.43
C SER A 75 2.89 1.57 -12.93
N SER A 76 3.80 1.15 -13.80
CA SER A 76 4.73 2.03 -14.50
C SER A 76 4.97 1.49 -15.89
N SER A 77 5.05 2.38 -16.88
CA SER A 77 5.22 2.01 -18.28
C SER A 77 6.51 2.60 -18.85
N SER A 78 6.92 2.08 -20.02
CA SER A 78 8.08 2.59 -20.77
C SER A 78 9.41 2.52 -20.02
N LEU A 79 9.61 1.45 -19.24
CA LEU A 79 10.88 1.19 -18.55
C LEU A 79 11.85 0.46 -19.49
N SER A 80 13.15 0.71 -19.33
CA SER A 80 14.18 0.01 -20.09
C SER A 80 15.28 -0.41 -19.14
N PHE A 81 15.65 -1.70 -19.17
CA PHE A 81 16.71 -2.26 -18.34
C PHE A 81 17.92 -2.58 -19.20
N PRO A 82 18.99 -1.74 -19.16
CA PRO A 82 20.18 -1.95 -19.97
C PRO A 82 20.85 -3.29 -19.66
N SER A 83 21.55 -3.84 -20.64
CA SER A 83 22.29 -5.09 -20.48
C SER A 83 23.33 -4.99 -19.36
N LYS A 84 23.53 -6.11 -18.65
CA LYS A 84 24.53 -6.25 -17.57
C LYS A 84 24.52 -5.13 -16.51
N SER A 85 23.37 -4.50 -16.30
CA SER A 85 23.26 -3.33 -15.43
C SER A 85 22.20 -3.53 -14.35
N THR A 86 22.24 -2.65 -13.35
CA THR A 86 21.17 -2.50 -12.35
C THR A 86 20.51 -1.16 -12.57
N SER A 87 19.20 -1.16 -12.76
CA SER A 87 18.39 0.04 -12.95
C SER A 87 17.51 0.27 -11.74
N ASN A 88 17.38 1.52 -11.32
CA ASN A 88 16.48 1.92 -10.26
C ASN A 88 15.37 2.78 -10.85
N PHE A 89 14.13 2.53 -10.47
CA PHE A 89 12.99 3.37 -10.84
C PHE A 89 12.02 3.49 -9.68
N THR A 90 11.23 4.56 -9.69
CA THR A 90 10.19 4.79 -8.70
C THR A 90 8.86 4.37 -9.29
N LEU A 91 8.19 3.43 -8.65
CA LEU A 91 6.85 3.00 -9.00
C LEU A 91 5.83 3.74 -8.13
N PRO A 92 4.89 4.49 -8.73
CA PRO A 92 3.79 5.07 -7.98
C PRO A 92 2.87 3.92 -7.53
N PHE A 93 2.55 3.91 -6.25
CA PHE A 93 1.77 2.86 -5.62
C PHE A 93 0.71 3.47 -4.73
N THR A 94 -0.54 3.03 -4.82
CA THR A 94 -1.59 3.48 -3.90
C THR A 94 -1.98 2.31 -3.00
N LEU A 95 -1.74 2.46 -1.71
CA LEU A 95 -2.29 1.60 -0.68
C LEU A 95 -3.76 1.98 -0.47
N THR A 96 -4.68 1.04 -0.57
CA THR A 96 -6.10 1.23 -0.28
C THR A 96 -6.58 0.19 0.73
N TYR A 97 -7.30 0.67 1.73
CA TYR A 97 -8.13 -0.14 2.61
C TYR A 97 -9.58 0.29 2.44
N TYR A 98 -10.49 -0.67 2.41
CA TYR A 98 -11.91 -0.42 2.22
C TYR A 98 -12.73 -1.46 2.96
N SER A 99 -13.71 -1.01 3.74
CA SER A 99 -14.68 -1.88 4.41
C SER A 99 -16.07 -1.24 4.39
N MET A 100 -17.11 -2.04 4.17
CA MET A 100 -18.53 -1.61 4.07
C MET A 100 -19.43 -2.18 5.17
N ASP A 101 -18.88 -2.99 6.05
CA ASP A 101 -19.65 -3.87 6.94
C ASP A 101 -20.03 -3.20 8.28
N GLY A 102 -19.83 -1.89 8.36
CA GLY A 102 -20.12 -1.07 9.53
C GLY A 102 -19.11 -1.14 10.66
N ALA A 103 -19.33 -0.30 11.67
CA ALA A 103 -18.34 -0.02 12.71
C ALA A 103 -17.78 -1.29 13.39
N GLN A 104 -18.64 -2.26 13.71
CA GLN A 104 -18.22 -3.50 14.38
C GLN A 104 -17.36 -4.39 13.48
N ALA A 105 -17.72 -4.53 12.21
CA ALA A 105 -16.94 -5.33 11.26
C ALA A 105 -15.65 -4.62 10.86
N ILE A 106 -15.65 -3.29 10.75
CA ILE A 106 -14.43 -2.48 10.56
C ILE A 106 -13.45 -2.74 11.71
N LEU A 107 -13.92 -2.70 12.97
CA LEU A 107 -13.07 -2.94 14.14
C LEU A 107 -12.60 -4.39 14.26
N ALA A 108 -13.36 -5.34 13.71
CA ALA A 108 -13.00 -6.75 13.64
C ALA A 108 -12.15 -7.10 12.42
N ASP A 109 -11.91 -6.16 11.50
CA ASP A 109 -11.16 -6.42 10.27
C ASP A 109 -9.68 -6.72 10.62
N PRO A 110 -9.18 -7.94 10.31
CA PRO A 110 -7.82 -8.32 10.64
C PRO A 110 -6.78 -7.51 9.86
N ALA A 111 -7.09 -7.01 8.66
CA ALA A 111 -6.19 -6.17 7.89
C ALA A 111 -6.03 -4.80 8.56
N LEU A 112 -7.13 -4.22 9.04
CA LEU A 112 -7.07 -2.99 9.83
C LEU A 112 -6.29 -3.22 11.12
N GLY A 113 -6.54 -4.31 11.84
CA GLY A 113 -5.82 -4.66 13.07
C GLY A 113 -4.30 -4.71 12.89
N VAL A 114 -3.82 -5.28 11.79
CA VAL A 114 -2.38 -5.30 11.46
C VAL A 114 -1.82 -3.90 11.21
N ILE A 115 -2.54 -3.05 10.46
CA ILE A 115 -2.13 -1.67 10.21
C ILE A 115 -2.08 -0.88 11.53
N LEU A 116 -3.13 -0.98 12.35
CA LEU A 116 -3.21 -0.27 13.63
C LEU A 116 -2.10 -0.68 14.60
N ASN A 117 -1.76 -1.97 14.65
CA ASN A 117 -0.68 -2.48 15.49
C ASN A 117 0.69 -2.02 14.97
N ALA A 118 0.97 -2.23 13.68
CA ALA A 118 2.23 -1.84 13.07
C ALA A 118 2.51 -0.33 13.19
N CYS A 119 1.45 0.48 13.12
CA CYS A 119 1.52 1.93 13.30
C CYS A 119 1.44 2.41 14.77
N GLY A 120 1.38 1.50 15.75
CA GLY A 120 1.35 1.86 17.16
C GLY A 120 0.08 2.60 17.60
N ILE A 121 -1.02 2.50 16.84
CA ILE A 121 -2.29 3.17 17.16
C ILE A 121 -2.97 2.49 18.36
N THR A 122 -2.93 1.16 18.41
CA THR A 122 -3.48 0.38 19.52
C THR A 122 -2.50 0.25 20.68
N ASN A 123 -1.18 0.29 20.40
CA ASN A 123 -0.13 0.25 21.40
C ASN A 123 1.06 1.14 20.99
N PRO A 124 1.11 2.41 21.41
CA PRO A 124 2.17 3.34 21.00
C PRO A 124 3.56 2.95 21.53
N ALA A 125 3.64 2.05 22.52
CA ALA A 125 4.90 1.52 23.04
C ALA A 125 5.47 0.35 22.19
N GLN A 126 4.72 -0.16 21.22
CA GLN A 126 5.10 -1.28 20.37
C GLN A 126 4.70 -1.00 18.91
N THR A 127 5.59 -0.37 18.16
CA THR A 127 5.50 -0.32 16.70
C THR A 127 6.17 -1.56 16.11
N SER A 128 5.58 -2.11 15.06
CA SER A 128 6.14 -3.25 14.33
C SER A 128 6.19 -2.96 12.83
N ASN A 129 7.00 -3.71 12.09
CA ASN A 129 7.00 -3.59 10.65
C ASN A 129 5.73 -4.21 10.04
N LEU A 130 5.19 -3.60 8.99
CA LEU A 130 4.18 -4.19 8.13
C LEU A 130 4.85 -5.17 7.17
N ASN A 131 4.42 -6.43 7.22
CA ASN A 131 4.82 -7.43 6.24
C ASN A 131 3.92 -7.32 5.00
N ILE A 132 4.49 -6.77 3.94
CA ILE A 132 3.82 -6.58 2.66
C ILE A 132 4.36 -7.62 1.69
N ALA A 133 3.50 -8.56 1.31
CA ALA A 133 3.77 -9.43 0.16
C ALA A 133 3.41 -8.67 -1.12
N TYR A 134 4.14 -8.89 -2.20
CA TYR A 134 3.82 -8.28 -3.49
C TYR A 134 3.99 -9.28 -4.63
N THR A 135 3.24 -9.04 -5.71
CA THR A 135 3.37 -9.73 -6.98
C THR A 135 3.55 -8.68 -8.07
N ALA A 136 4.70 -8.69 -8.73
CA ALA A 136 5.01 -7.82 -9.86
C ALA A 136 4.86 -8.59 -11.17
N LYS A 137 3.98 -8.15 -12.07
CA LYS A 137 3.81 -8.69 -13.42
C LYS A 137 4.44 -7.75 -14.42
N VAL A 138 5.15 -8.31 -15.39
CA VAL A 138 5.92 -7.53 -16.34
C VAL A 138 5.45 -7.84 -17.75
N SER A 139 5.09 -6.82 -18.52
CA SER A 139 4.78 -6.93 -19.94
C SER A 139 5.99 -6.57 -20.80
N VAL A 140 6.42 -7.53 -21.61
CA VAL A 140 7.53 -7.39 -22.57
C VAL A 140 6.96 -7.60 -23.97
N PRO A 141 7.07 -6.65 -24.92
CA PRO A 141 6.37 -6.69 -26.20
C PRO A 141 6.43 -8.03 -26.97
N PRO A 142 7.59 -8.68 -27.19
CA PRO A 142 7.62 -9.98 -27.85
C PRO A 142 6.94 -11.11 -27.05
N LEU A 143 6.88 -11.03 -25.71
CA LEU A 143 6.29 -12.07 -24.86
C LEU A 143 4.78 -11.86 -24.64
N ASP A 144 4.35 -10.59 -24.58
CA ASP A 144 2.94 -10.23 -24.38
C ASP A 144 2.07 -10.65 -25.57
N THR A 145 2.64 -10.63 -26.79
CA THR A 145 1.96 -11.18 -27.99
C THR A 145 1.64 -12.68 -27.86
N PHE A 146 2.43 -13.43 -27.08
CA PHE A 146 2.18 -14.85 -26.79
C PHE A 146 1.45 -15.08 -25.45
N GLY A 147 0.95 -14.02 -24.80
CA GLY A 147 0.27 -14.10 -23.51
C GLY A 147 1.19 -14.44 -22.33
N ILE A 148 2.51 -14.35 -22.50
CA ILE A 148 3.48 -14.69 -21.46
C ILE A 148 3.83 -13.42 -20.69
N ARG A 149 3.30 -13.29 -19.48
CA ARG A 149 3.65 -12.22 -18.53
C ARG A 149 4.41 -12.80 -17.34
N PRO A 150 5.75 -12.70 -17.29
CA PRO A 150 6.50 -13.13 -16.13
C PRO A 150 5.99 -12.40 -14.88
N SER A 151 5.86 -13.16 -13.79
CA SER A 151 5.47 -12.64 -12.48
C SER A 151 6.57 -12.91 -11.47
N PHE A 152 6.76 -11.97 -10.55
CA PHE A 152 7.77 -12.00 -9.51
C PHE A 152 7.10 -11.74 -8.17
N ASP A 153 7.15 -12.73 -7.29
CA ASP A 153 6.66 -12.59 -5.93
C ASP A 153 7.79 -12.19 -4.99
N GLY A 154 7.46 -11.37 -4.00
CA GLY A 154 8.38 -11.03 -2.93
C GLY A 154 7.66 -10.60 -1.67
N ARG A 155 8.47 -10.29 -0.65
CA ARG A 155 8.02 -9.75 0.62
C ARG A 155 8.93 -8.61 1.03
N LEU A 156 8.35 -7.64 1.71
CA LEU A 156 9.05 -6.52 2.30
C LEU A 156 8.49 -6.26 3.69
N ASP A 157 9.38 -5.99 4.63
CA ASP A 157 9.03 -5.49 5.94
C ASP A 157 9.28 -3.99 5.96
N VAL A 158 8.20 -3.19 5.99
CA VAL A 158 8.29 -1.72 6.03
C VAL A 158 7.89 -1.20 7.39
N ALA A 159 8.51 -0.09 7.80
CA ALA A 159 7.96 0.70 8.89
C ALA A 159 6.56 1.21 8.50
N CYS A 160 5.74 1.56 9.49
CA CYS A 160 4.42 2.15 9.26
C CYS A 160 4.52 3.32 8.27
N PRO A 161 3.81 3.28 7.12
CA PRO A 161 3.86 4.33 6.11
C PRO A 161 2.99 5.54 6.44
N LEU A 162 2.32 5.56 7.60
CA LEU A 162 1.49 6.67 8.06
C LEU A 162 2.34 7.65 8.86
N ASP A 163 2.15 8.95 8.63
CA ASP A 163 2.79 9.98 9.45
C ASP A 163 2.13 10.13 10.84
N ALA A 164 2.77 10.89 11.73
CA ALA A 164 2.29 11.06 13.11
C ALA A 164 0.88 11.71 13.20
N GLY A 165 0.55 12.61 12.26
CA GLY A 165 -0.74 13.27 12.23
C GLY A 165 -1.85 12.35 11.75
N MET A 166 -1.55 11.48 10.78
CA MET A 166 -2.45 10.43 10.29
C MET A 166 -2.69 9.35 11.34
N VAL A 167 -1.63 8.92 12.04
CA VAL A 167 -1.74 7.98 13.16
C VAL A 167 -2.69 8.54 14.22
N THR A 168 -2.56 9.82 14.55
CA THR A 168 -3.44 10.51 15.50
C THR A 168 -4.88 10.56 14.99
N THR A 169 -5.08 10.95 13.74
CA THR A 169 -6.41 11.06 13.11
C THR A 169 -7.10 9.70 13.08
N LEU A 170 -6.42 8.67 12.58
CA LEU A 170 -6.94 7.31 12.51
C LEU A 170 -7.27 6.78 13.91
N GLY A 171 -6.42 7.02 14.91
CA GLY A 171 -6.69 6.67 16.30
C GLY A 171 -7.99 7.29 16.84
N GLN A 172 -8.24 8.58 16.54
CA GLN A 172 -9.49 9.25 16.93
C GLN A 172 -10.72 8.63 16.23
N ILE A 173 -10.60 8.31 14.94
CA ILE A 173 -11.66 7.65 14.17
C ILE A 173 -12.02 6.30 14.79
N ILE A 174 -11.00 5.46 15.05
CA ILE A 174 -11.18 4.15 15.66
C ILE A 174 -11.81 4.25 17.05
N ALA A 175 -11.37 5.21 17.87
CA ALA A 175 -11.94 5.44 19.20
C ALA A 175 -13.41 5.87 19.15
N GLN A 176 -13.83 6.64 18.14
CA GLN A 176 -15.24 7.01 17.95
C GLN A 176 -16.08 5.82 17.51
N LEU A 177 -15.59 5.03 16.56
CA LEU A 177 -16.28 3.81 16.10
C LEU A 177 -16.48 2.81 17.25
N ALA A 178 -15.47 2.65 18.12
CA ALA A 178 -15.55 1.77 19.29
C ALA A 178 -16.61 2.20 20.32
N LYS A 179 -16.91 3.51 20.41
CA LYS A 179 -17.94 4.06 21.29
C LYS A 179 -19.35 4.06 20.67
N GLY A 180 -19.51 3.47 19.47
CA GLY A 180 -20.76 3.50 18.72
C GLY A 180 -21.07 4.86 18.07
N GLY A 181 -20.08 5.74 17.98
CA GLY A 181 -20.22 7.04 17.31
C GLY A 181 -20.05 6.92 15.79
N ASN A 182 -20.79 7.74 15.04
CA ASN A 182 -20.48 7.99 13.63
C ASN A 182 -19.23 8.86 13.61
N GLY A 183 -18.12 8.31 13.16
CA GLY A 183 -16.83 8.95 13.39
C GLY A 183 -16.67 10.32 12.72
N ALA A 184 -17.60 10.75 11.86
CA ALA A 184 -17.62 12.02 11.12
C ALA A 184 -17.21 13.27 11.92
N ALA A 185 -17.48 13.30 13.24
CA ALA A 185 -17.07 14.40 14.11
C ALA A 185 -15.53 14.49 14.31
N ALA A 186 -14.81 13.37 14.27
CA ALA A 186 -13.34 13.33 14.40
C ALA A 186 -12.62 13.75 13.11
N ALA A 187 -13.12 13.34 11.93
CA ALA A 187 -12.51 13.75 10.67
C ALA A 187 -12.68 15.25 10.38
N ALA A 188 -13.79 15.87 10.80
CA ALA A 188 -13.98 17.32 10.68
C ALA A 188 -12.95 18.12 11.50
N ALA A 189 -12.54 17.62 12.67
CA ALA A 189 -11.49 18.22 13.48
C ALA A 189 -10.09 18.03 12.86
N ALA A 190 -9.84 16.88 12.21
CA ALA A 190 -8.57 16.61 11.54
C ALA A 190 -8.42 17.37 10.21
N ALA A 191 -9.47 17.46 9.38
CA ALA A 191 -9.44 18.24 8.13
C ALA A 191 -9.17 19.73 8.37
N ALA A 192 -9.57 20.27 9.53
CA ALA A 192 -9.24 21.62 9.95
C ALA A 192 -7.79 21.79 10.45
N ALA A 193 -7.09 20.70 10.79
CA ALA A 193 -5.71 20.73 11.26
C ALA A 193 -4.66 20.62 10.13
N PHE A 194 -5.09 20.25 8.92
CA PHE A 194 -4.24 20.16 7.72
C PHE A 194 -4.62 21.17 6.62
N ALA A 195 -5.46 22.16 6.95
CA ALA A 195 -5.82 23.28 6.08
C ALA A 195 -4.94 24.50 6.33
#